data_AF-A0A3N3DNU5-F1
#
_entry.id   AF-A0A3N3DNU5-F1
#
_cell.length_a   1.000
_cell.length_b   1.000
_cell.length_c   1.000
_cell.angle_alpha   90.00
_cell.angle_beta   90.00
_cell.angle_gamma   90.00
#
_symmetry.space_group_name_H-M   'P 1'
#
loop_
_entity.id
_entity.type
_entity.pdbx_description
1 polymer ?
#
loop_
_entity_poly.entity_id
_entity_poly.type
_entity_poly.pdbx_seq_one_letter_code
_entity_poly.pdbx_strand_id
1 'polypeptide(L)'
;TEYLFEMSYADAVNKKVLLFISDPIKFIFEGGRAHLWFLSSLIFINILFSKRSISEVLLVGSLLYLIGCIFGSYSKPIFGEDYIDIVNTRNGLYLSCICWALGLGIKNLASINNRCYSRIISYSLMITILGMVGHLLEIYILKKYSDVSLIRHDYVFSTVIYALGFFLLSLKIRNKINGNAMETLTVKLAPYTLGVYLMHPFIIDIINATIVPKIPINMLAIWQVAYIFIVFVLSIILIKVACYGQFFKKVLQ
;
A
#
# COMPACT_ATOMS: atom_id res chain seq x y z
N THR A 1 17.13 11.21 28.14
CA THR A 1 15.99 11.46 27.23
C THR A 1 16.17 12.70 26.35
N GLU A 2 17.32 13.39 26.41
CA GLU A 2 17.64 14.57 25.55
C GLU A 2 18.46 14.26 24.28
N TYR A 3 18.96 13.04 24.08
CA TYR A 3 19.92 12.74 23.01
C TYR A 3 19.33 12.38 21.63
N LEU A 4 17.99 12.42 21.46
CA LEU A 4 17.34 11.98 20.22
C LEU A 4 16.92 13.12 19.27
N PHE A 5 17.15 14.38 19.63
CA PHE A 5 16.61 15.54 18.89
C PHE A 5 17.64 16.37 18.10
N GLU A 6 18.94 16.07 18.18
CA GLU A 6 19.98 16.82 17.44
C GLU A 6 20.54 16.09 16.21
N MET A 7 19.81 15.12 15.65
CA MET A 7 20.23 14.55 14.37
C MET A 7 19.71 15.46 13.25
N SER A 8 20.60 16.19 12.58
CA SER A 8 20.26 16.96 11.39
C SER A 8 19.52 16.07 10.40
N TYR A 9 18.55 16.62 9.64
CA TYR A 9 17.86 15.87 8.58
C TYR A 9 18.86 15.18 7.63
N ALA A 10 20.00 15.82 7.37
CA ALA A 10 21.09 15.25 6.58
C ALA A 10 21.69 13.99 7.23
N ASP A 11 21.89 13.98 8.54
CA ASP A 11 22.45 12.84 9.28
C ASP A 11 21.45 11.69 9.37
N ALA A 12 20.16 12.01 9.54
CA ALA A 12 19.08 11.03 9.51
C ALA A 12 18.97 10.32 8.15
N VAL A 13 19.14 11.08 7.06
CA VAL A 13 19.16 10.56 5.69
C VAL A 13 20.41 9.73 5.45
N ASN A 14 21.60 10.23 5.81
CA ASN A 14 22.87 9.54 5.63
C ASN A 14 22.90 8.19 6.37
N LYS A 15 22.39 8.13 7.60
CA LYS A 15 22.33 6.90 8.38
C LYS A 15 21.39 5.86 7.77
N LYS A 16 20.25 6.29 7.23
CA LYS A 16 19.33 5.42 6.48
C LYS A 16 19.97 4.92 5.18
N VAL A 17 20.63 5.79 4.42
CA VAL A 17 21.30 5.43 3.16
C VAL A 17 22.41 4.41 3.41
N LEU A 18 23.25 4.61 4.44
CA LEU A 18 24.29 3.66 4.82
C LEU A 18 23.73 2.28 5.22
N LEU A 19 22.61 2.26 5.96
CA LEU A 19 21.88 1.03 6.32
C LEU A 19 21.36 0.26 5.08
N PHE A 20 20.92 0.96 4.04
CA PHE A 20 20.46 0.33 2.80
C PHE A 20 21.61 -0.13 1.90
N ILE A 21 22.73 0.60 1.88
CA ILE A 21 23.93 0.19 1.14
C ILE A 21 24.54 -1.07 1.77
N SER A 22 24.46 -1.23 3.10
CA SER A 22 24.96 -2.43 3.78
C SER A 22 24.17 -3.72 3.49
N ASP A 23 22.94 -3.62 2.94
CA ASP A 23 22.13 -4.77 2.56
C ASP A 23 21.45 -4.53 1.18
N PRO A 24 22.19 -4.77 0.08
CA PRO A 24 21.71 -4.48 -1.27
C PRO A 24 20.50 -5.33 -1.67
N ILE A 25 20.38 -6.54 -1.12
CA ILE A 25 19.23 -7.43 -1.36
C ILE A 25 17.98 -6.79 -0.76
N LYS A 26 18.06 -6.37 0.49
CA LYS A 26 16.96 -5.69 1.17
C LYS A 26 16.57 -4.38 0.47
N PHE A 27 17.54 -3.61 -0.01
CA PHE A 27 17.26 -2.39 -0.79
C PHE A 27 16.49 -2.67 -2.08
N ILE A 28 16.84 -3.74 -2.81
CA ILE A 28 16.16 -4.11 -4.05
C ILE A 28 14.70 -4.52 -3.79
N PHE A 29 14.44 -5.30 -2.75
CA PHE A 29 13.09 -5.82 -2.45
C PHE A 29 12.20 -4.86 -1.65
N GLU A 30 12.77 -4.10 -0.71
CA GLU A 30 12.03 -3.19 0.16
C GLU A 30 12.03 -1.73 -0.34
N GLY A 31 12.92 -1.41 -1.30
CA GLY A 31 13.16 -0.05 -1.77
C GLY A 31 13.98 0.78 -0.79
N GLY A 32 14.30 2.02 -1.17
CA GLY A 32 15.08 2.95 -0.32
C GLY A 32 14.35 3.49 0.92
N ARG A 33 13.08 3.09 1.13
CA ARG A 33 12.27 3.40 2.32
C ARG A 33 11.22 2.30 2.51
N ALA A 34 10.88 2.01 3.77
CA ALA A 34 9.91 0.99 4.17
C ALA A 34 8.48 1.11 3.56
N HIS A 35 8.20 2.19 2.82
CA HIS A 35 6.92 2.37 2.13
C HIS A 35 6.98 2.17 0.61
N LEU A 36 8.17 2.09 0.00
CA LEU A 36 8.36 1.99 -1.46
C LEU A 36 8.41 0.55 -1.99
N TRP A 37 8.40 -0.44 -1.09
CA TRP A 37 8.48 -1.86 -1.41
C TRP A 37 7.43 -2.33 -2.43
N PHE A 38 6.23 -1.75 -2.42
CA PHE A 38 5.16 -2.14 -3.34
C PHE A 38 5.52 -1.81 -4.79
N LEU A 39 6.18 -0.66 -5.05
CA LEU A 39 6.63 -0.31 -6.39
C LEU A 39 7.73 -1.26 -6.89
N SER A 40 8.74 -1.54 -6.05
CA SER A 40 9.78 -2.54 -6.37
C SER A 40 9.13 -3.89 -6.69
N SER A 41 8.17 -4.31 -5.87
CA SER A 41 7.43 -5.56 -6.06
C SER A 41 6.69 -5.59 -7.38
N LEU A 42 6.03 -4.50 -7.78
CA LEU A 42 5.34 -4.41 -9.07
C LEU A 42 6.31 -4.53 -10.25
N ILE A 43 7.50 -3.93 -10.17
CA ILE A 43 8.52 -4.06 -11.22
C ILE A 43 8.92 -5.54 -11.34
N PHE A 44 9.21 -6.22 -10.23
CA PHE A 44 9.53 -7.64 -10.24
C PHE A 44 8.40 -8.51 -10.77
N ILE A 45 7.16 -8.26 -10.37
CA ILE A 45 5.99 -9.00 -10.86
C ILE A 45 5.88 -8.85 -12.38
N ASN A 46 6.01 -7.63 -12.91
CA ASN A 46 5.95 -7.41 -14.36
C ASN A 46 7.10 -8.13 -15.09
N ILE A 47 8.33 -8.10 -14.56
CA ILE A 47 9.47 -8.82 -15.17
C ILE A 47 9.20 -10.33 -15.19
N LEU A 48 8.82 -10.91 -14.05
CA LEU A 48 8.64 -12.35 -13.88
C LEU A 48 7.42 -12.90 -14.63
N PHE A 49 6.33 -12.12 -14.71
CA PHE A 49 5.03 -12.59 -15.16
C PHE A 49 4.50 -11.91 -16.42
N SER A 50 5.24 -10.99 -17.06
CA SER A 50 4.81 -10.29 -18.30
C SER A 50 4.36 -11.21 -19.43
N LYS A 51 4.93 -12.41 -19.52
CA LYS A 51 4.65 -13.41 -20.57
C LYS A 51 3.79 -14.58 -20.08
N ARG A 52 3.30 -14.52 -18.84
CA ARG A 52 2.52 -15.61 -18.22
C ARG A 52 1.03 -15.36 -18.38
N SER A 53 0.26 -16.44 -18.46
CA SER A 53 -1.20 -16.37 -18.49
C SER A 53 -1.73 -15.89 -17.14
N ILE A 54 -2.87 -15.19 -17.14
CA ILE A 54 -3.50 -14.68 -15.91
C ILE A 54 -3.77 -15.81 -14.92
N SER A 55 -4.13 -17.00 -15.39
CA SER A 55 -4.36 -18.19 -14.55
C SER A 55 -3.10 -18.64 -13.82
N GLU A 56 -1.95 -18.67 -14.49
CA GLU A 56 -0.66 -18.99 -13.85
C GLU A 56 -0.31 -17.95 -12.77
N VAL A 57 -0.48 -16.66 -13.08
CA VAL A 57 -0.17 -15.59 -12.13
C VAL A 57 -1.11 -15.62 -10.93
N LEU A 58 -2.41 -15.87 -11.13
CA LEU A 58 -3.36 -16.04 -10.03
C LEU A 58 -3.01 -17.23 -9.14
N LEU A 59 -2.60 -18.36 -9.73
CA LEU A 59 -2.16 -19.53 -8.97
C LEU A 59 -0.91 -19.19 -8.13
N VAL A 60 0.14 -18.65 -8.75
CA VAL A 60 1.38 -18.30 -8.06
C VAL A 60 1.15 -17.22 -7.01
N GLY A 61 0.40 -16.17 -7.35
CA GLY A 61 0.04 -15.10 -6.43
C GLY A 61 -0.76 -15.60 -5.23
N SER A 62 -1.68 -16.55 -5.45
CA SER A 62 -2.44 -17.18 -4.36
C SER A 62 -1.53 -17.99 -3.44
N LEU A 63 -0.65 -18.82 -4.00
CA LEU A 63 0.32 -19.61 -3.22
C LEU A 63 1.26 -18.70 -2.42
N LEU A 64 1.81 -17.66 -3.04
CA LEU A 64 2.65 -16.67 -2.36
C LEU A 64 1.87 -15.97 -1.25
N TYR A 65 0.64 -15.54 -1.50
CA TYR A 65 -0.19 -14.90 -0.48
C TYR A 65 -0.45 -15.83 0.72
N LEU A 66 -0.78 -17.10 0.48
CA LEU A 66 -0.97 -18.10 1.54
C LEU A 66 0.31 -18.29 2.37
N ILE A 67 1.47 -18.45 1.70
CA ILE A 67 2.78 -18.52 2.35
C ILE A 67 3.00 -17.28 3.21
N GLY A 68 2.72 -16.10 2.66
CA GLY A 68 2.86 -14.82 3.35
C GLY A 68 1.98 -14.72 4.60
N CYS A 69 0.75 -15.23 4.55
CA CYS A 69 -0.12 -15.32 5.72
C CYS A 69 0.46 -16.26 6.78
N ILE A 70 0.85 -17.49 6.38
CA ILE A 70 1.36 -18.53 7.28
C ILE A 70 2.61 -18.06 8.03
N PHE A 71 3.59 -17.50 7.31
CA PHE A 71 4.83 -17.03 7.92
C PHE A 71 4.74 -15.61 8.49
N GLY A 72 3.63 -14.90 8.26
CA GLY A 72 3.33 -13.58 8.82
C GLY A 72 2.31 -13.67 9.95
N SER A 73 1.09 -13.22 9.70
CA SER A 73 0.03 -13.09 10.72
C SER A 73 -0.33 -14.38 11.45
N TYR A 74 -0.13 -15.55 10.84
CA TYR A 74 -0.45 -16.85 11.42
C TYR A 74 0.79 -17.60 11.92
N SER A 75 1.96 -16.97 11.98
CA SER A 75 3.18 -17.66 12.38
C SER A 75 3.12 -18.17 13.82
N LYS A 76 2.68 -17.32 14.76
CA LYS A 76 2.53 -17.68 16.17
C LYS A 76 1.57 -18.86 16.42
N PRO A 77 0.33 -18.89 15.89
CA PRO A 77 -0.55 -20.05 16.09
C PRO A 77 -0.05 -21.33 15.42
N ILE A 78 0.73 -21.25 14.34
CA ILE A 78 1.18 -22.42 13.58
C ILE A 78 2.50 -22.98 14.12
N PHE A 79 3.45 -22.11 14.43
CA PHE A 79 4.83 -22.46 14.78
C PHE A 79 5.17 -22.23 16.26
N GLY A 80 4.29 -21.58 17.03
CA GLY A 80 4.50 -21.29 18.45
C GLY A 80 5.16 -19.93 18.70
N GLU A 81 5.44 -19.64 19.98
CA GLU A 81 5.98 -18.34 20.42
C GLU A 81 7.44 -18.11 20.01
N ASP A 82 8.20 -19.18 19.82
CA ASP A 82 9.63 -19.14 19.50
C ASP A 82 9.92 -18.89 18.01
N TYR A 83 8.88 -18.71 17.19
CA TYR A 83 9.07 -18.40 15.78
C TYR A 83 9.68 -17.00 15.61
N ILE A 84 10.88 -17.00 15.04
CA ILE A 84 11.58 -15.78 14.62
C ILE A 84 11.12 -15.48 13.20
N ASP A 85 10.65 -14.26 12.95
CA ASP A 85 10.28 -13.78 11.61
C ASP A 85 11.56 -13.68 10.74
N ILE A 86 11.97 -14.80 10.13
CA ILE A 86 13.18 -14.89 9.26
C ILE A 86 12.92 -14.22 7.91
N VAL A 87 11.67 -14.21 7.46
CA VAL A 87 11.25 -13.69 6.15
C VAL A 87 10.30 -12.52 6.35
N ASN A 88 10.65 -11.37 5.79
CA ASN A 88 9.75 -10.21 5.74
C ASN A 88 8.64 -10.48 4.72
N THR A 89 7.53 -11.06 5.17
CA THR A 89 6.38 -11.38 4.33
C THR A 89 5.56 -10.15 3.96
N ARG A 90 5.69 -9.05 4.72
CA ARG A 90 5.07 -7.76 4.41
C ARG A 90 5.58 -7.19 3.10
N ASN A 91 6.89 -7.22 2.90
CA ASN A 91 7.54 -6.60 1.75
C ASN A 91 7.77 -7.63 0.64
N GLY A 92 7.57 -7.24 -0.61
CA GLY A 92 7.84 -8.08 -1.77
C GLY A 92 6.60 -8.64 -2.46
N LEU A 93 6.75 -9.87 -2.98
CA LEU A 93 5.82 -10.44 -3.95
C LEU A 93 4.53 -10.98 -3.32
N TYR A 94 4.47 -11.24 -2.02
CA TYR A 94 3.37 -11.97 -1.36
C TYR A 94 1.99 -11.31 -1.61
N LEU A 95 1.71 -10.20 -0.94
CA LEU A 95 0.46 -9.45 -1.13
C LEU A 95 0.39 -8.79 -2.51
N SER A 96 1.52 -8.28 -3.01
CA SER A 96 1.57 -7.52 -4.27
C SER A 96 1.18 -8.37 -5.49
N CYS A 97 1.63 -9.63 -5.54
CA CYS A 97 1.38 -10.51 -6.69
C CYS A 97 -0.09 -10.86 -6.82
N ILE A 98 -0.76 -11.23 -5.72
CA ILE A 98 -2.20 -11.52 -5.76
C ILE A 98 -3.01 -10.27 -6.10
N CYS A 99 -2.68 -9.10 -5.55
CA CYS A 99 -3.36 -7.85 -5.89
C CYS A 99 -3.20 -7.48 -7.37
N TRP A 100 -1.99 -7.64 -7.92
CA TRP A 100 -1.73 -7.41 -9.34
C TRP A 100 -2.49 -8.41 -10.23
N ALA A 101 -2.47 -9.69 -9.87
CA ALA A 101 -3.18 -10.74 -10.59
C ALA A 101 -4.70 -10.53 -10.59
N LEU A 102 -5.28 -10.11 -9.45
CA LEU A 102 -6.69 -9.73 -9.35
C LEU A 102 -7.02 -8.54 -10.25
N GLY A 103 -6.17 -7.51 -10.27
CA GLY A 103 -6.33 -6.36 -11.17
C GLY A 103 -6.39 -6.76 -12.65
N LEU A 104 -5.48 -7.65 -13.08
CA LEU A 104 -5.51 -8.21 -14.44
C LEU A 104 -6.74 -9.09 -14.69
N GLY A 105 -7.12 -9.92 -13.71
CA GLY A 105 -8.31 -10.77 -13.79
C GLY A 105 -9.59 -9.95 -14.00
N ILE A 106 -9.76 -8.86 -13.25
CA ILE A 106 -10.90 -7.94 -13.39
C ILE A 106 -10.90 -7.28 -14.78
N LYS A 107 -9.73 -6.81 -15.24
CA LYS A 107 -9.58 -6.21 -16.58
C LYS A 107 -9.99 -7.21 -17.68
N ASN A 108 -9.54 -8.45 -17.57
CA ASN A 108 -9.85 -9.48 -18.55
C ASN A 108 -11.34 -9.86 -18.53
N LEU A 109 -11.92 -10.00 -17.34
CA LEU A 109 -13.35 -10.28 -17.17
C LEU A 109 -14.23 -9.18 -17.80
N ALA A 110 -13.84 -7.91 -17.62
CA ALA A 110 -14.52 -6.79 -18.25
C ALA A 110 -14.52 -6.87 -19.79
N SER A 111 -13.44 -7.38 -20.38
CA SER A 111 -13.29 -7.53 -21.83
C SER A 111 -14.07 -8.71 -22.40
N ILE A 112 -14.16 -9.83 -21.67
CA ILE A 112 -14.75 -11.07 -22.16
C ILE A 112 -16.26 -11.14 -21.88
N ASN A 113 -16.70 -10.72 -20.69
CA ASN A 113 -18.09 -10.90 -20.24
C ASN A 113 -18.58 -9.69 -19.45
N ASN A 114 -19.01 -8.65 -20.18
CA ASN A 114 -19.48 -7.40 -19.61
C ASN A 114 -20.69 -7.58 -18.67
N ARG A 115 -21.56 -8.57 -18.92
CA ARG A 115 -22.72 -8.85 -18.06
C ARG A 115 -22.29 -9.39 -16.69
N CYS A 116 -21.36 -10.33 -16.67
CA CYS A 116 -20.80 -10.87 -15.43
C CYS A 116 -20.04 -9.79 -14.64
N TYR A 117 -19.19 -9.02 -15.34
CA TYR A 117 -18.46 -7.89 -14.78
C TYR A 117 -19.39 -6.85 -14.13
N SER A 118 -20.43 -6.40 -14.84
CA SER A 118 -21.42 -5.45 -14.32
C SER A 118 -22.13 -5.96 -13.06
N ARG A 119 -22.49 -7.25 -13.05
CA ARG A 119 -23.09 -7.89 -11.88
C ARG A 119 -22.13 -7.92 -10.68
N ILE A 120 -20.89 -8.33 -10.85
CA ILE A 120 -19.89 -8.36 -9.76
C ILE A 120 -19.63 -6.95 -9.22
N ILE A 121 -19.50 -5.96 -10.09
CA ILE A 121 -19.33 -4.56 -9.68
C ILE A 121 -20.51 -4.08 -8.83
N SER A 122 -21.73 -4.51 -9.15
CA SER A 122 -22.92 -4.13 -8.38
C SER A 122 -22.78 -4.50 -6.89
N TYR A 123 -22.15 -5.64 -6.59
CA TYR A 123 -21.86 -6.16 -5.25
C TYR A 123 -20.57 -5.63 -4.61
N SER A 124 -19.81 -4.76 -5.28
CA SER A 124 -18.52 -4.23 -4.77
C SER A 124 -18.56 -3.79 -3.30
N LEU A 125 -19.53 -2.95 -2.92
CA LEU A 125 -19.66 -2.46 -1.54
C LEU A 125 -19.86 -3.60 -0.53
N MET A 126 -20.66 -4.60 -0.89
CA MET A 126 -20.89 -5.78 -0.05
C MET A 126 -19.59 -6.58 0.11
N ILE A 127 -18.86 -6.81 -0.98
CA ILE A 127 -17.57 -7.51 -0.96
C ILE A 127 -16.55 -6.74 -0.09
N THR A 128 -16.51 -5.40 -0.21
CA THR A 128 -15.65 -4.56 0.63
C THR A 128 -15.97 -4.70 2.11
N ILE A 129 -17.26 -4.58 2.47
CA ILE A 129 -17.69 -4.68 3.88
C ILE A 129 -17.41 -6.07 4.43
N LEU A 130 -17.71 -7.13 3.67
CA LEU A 130 -17.44 -8.51 4.07
C LEU A 130 -15.93 -8.74 4.28
N GLY A 131 -15.10 -8.25 3.37
CA GLY A 131 -13.64 -8.35 3.52
C GLY A 131 -13.12 -7.56 4.73
N MET A 132 -13.65 -6.36 4.98
CA MET A 132 -13.27 -5.54 6.13
C MET A 132 -13.66 -6.20 7.45
N VAL A 133 -14.91 -6.68 7.55
CA VAL A 133 -15.41 -7.39 8.72
C VAL A 133 -14.62 -8.67 8.94
N GLY A 134 -14.37 -9.45 7.89
CA GLY A 134 -13.55 -10.66 7.96
C GLY A 134 -12.12 -10.36 8.44
N HIS A 135 -11.50 -9.30 7.94
CA HIS A 135 -10.15 -8.88 8.35
C HIS A 135 -10.10 -8.52 9.85
N LEU A 136 -11.06 -7.73 10.32
CA LEU A 136 -11.15 -7.36 11.74
C LEU A 136 -11.44 -8.56 12.63
N LEU A 137 -12.32 -9.48 12.19
CA LEU A 137 -12.64 -10.71 12.90
C LEU A 137 -11.43 -11.64 13.00
N GLU A 138 -10.69 -11.83 11.91
CA GLU A 138 -9.47 -12.66 11.90
C GLU A 138 -8.42 -12.11 12.86
N ILE A 139 -8.17 -10.79 12.84
CA ILE A 139 -7.24 -10.16 13.77
C ILE A 139 -7.72 -10.29 15.22
N TYR A 140 -9.02 -10.12 15.48
CA TYR A 140 -9.60 -10.32 16.80
C TYR A 140 -9.44 -11.76 17.30
N ILE A 141 -9.68 -12.75 16.44
CA ILE A 141 -9.48 -14.18 16.75
C ILE A 141 -8.01 -14.46 17.07
N LEU A 142 -7.08 -13.94 16.26
CA LEU A 142 -5.64 -14.11 16.48
C LEU A 142 -5.19 -13.47 17.79
N LYS A 143 -5.72 -12.29 18.13
CA LYS A 143 -5.47 -11.68 19.44
C LYS A 143 -6.04 -12.53 20.58
N LYS A 144 -7.27 -13.03 20.45
CA LYS A 144 -7.95 -13.76 21.52
C LYS A 144 -7.32 -15.13 21.80
N TYR A 145 -6.94 -15.87 20.77
CA TYR A 145 -6.49 -17.26 20.90
C TYR A 145 -4.98 -17.44 20.82
N SER A 146 -4.23 -16.47 20.28
CA SER A 146 -2.78 -16.57 20.13
C SER A 146 -2.03 -15.40 20.76
N ASP A 147 -2.74 -14.48 21.42
CA ASP A 147 -2.20 -13.28 22.06
C ASP A 147 -1.30 -12.43 21.13
N VAL A 148 -1.59 -12.44 19.83
CA VAL A 148 -0.86 -11.62 18.85
C VAL A 148 -1.37 -10.18 18.94
N SER A 149 -0.47 -9.19 18.99
CA SER A 149 -0.85 -7.77 19.01
C SER A 149 -1.67 -7.38 17.76
N LEU A 150 -2.75 -6.62 17.96
CA LEU A 150 -3.62 -6.15 16.89
C LEU A 150 -2.87 -5.34 15.82
N ILE A 151 -1.77 -4.68 16.18
CA ILE A 151 -1.00 -3.78 15.30
C ILE A 151 0.08 -4.55 14.51
N ARG A 152 0.36 -5.82 14.87
CA ARG A 152 1.39 -6.63 14.18
C ARG A 152 0.95 -7.06 12.79
N HIS A 153 -0.36 -7.14 12.53
CA HIS A 153 -0.90 -7.74 11.31
C HIS A 153 -0.89 -6.76 10.14
N ASP A 154 -0.01 -7.00 9.15
CA ASP A 154 -0.02 -6.24 7.89
C ASP A 154 -1.14 -6.72 6.95
N TYR A 155 -1.37 -8.03 6.89
CA TYR A 155 -2.49 -8.65 6.18
C TYR A 155 -2.83 -10.04 6.74
N VAL A 156 -4.08 -10.45 6.58
CA VAL A 156 -4.65 -11.75 6.94
C VAL A 156 -5.46 -12.29 5.76
N PHE A 157 -6.06 -13.48 5.80
CA PHE A 157 -6.74 -14.07 4.65
C PHE A 157 -7.87 -13.19 4.09
N SER A 158 -8.66 -12.57 4.96
CA SER A 158 -9.73 -11.67 4.51
C SER A 158 -9.24 -10.39 3.82
N THR A 159 -7.95 -10.04 3.93
CA THR A 159 -7.37 -8.86 3.26
C THR A 159 -7.52 -8.95 1.74
N VAL A 160 -7.42 -10.14 1.14
CA VAL A 160 -7.58 -10.28 -0.33
C VAL A 160 -9.00 -9.98 -0.78
N ILE A 161 -10.01 -10.38 0.01
CA ILE A 161 -11.42 -10.11 -0.26
C ILE A 161 -11.67 -8.60 -0.12
N TYR A 162 -11.09 -8.00 0.92
CA TYR A 162 -11.16 -6.57 1.14
C TYR A 162 -10.55 -5.77 -0.02
N ALA A 163 -9.36 -6.15 -0.48
CA ALA A 163 -8.69 -5.53 -1.62
C ALA A 163 -9.51 -5.67 -2.92
N LEU A 164 -10.04 -6.87 -3.19
CA LEU A 164 -10.93 -7.12 -4.33
C LEU A 164 -12.16 -6.22 -4.31
N GLY A 165 -12.84 -6.13 -3.16
CA GLY A 165 -13.99 -5.24 -2.97
C GLY A 165 -13.64 -3.79 -3.26
N PHE A 166 -12.52 -3.31 -2.72
CA PHE A 166 -12.03 -1.95 -2.98
C PHE A 166 -11.73 -1.69 -4.46
N PHE A 167 -11.06 -2.61 -5.16
CA PHE A 167 -10.82 -2.48 -6.60
C PHE A 167 -12.12 -2.37 -7.39
N LEU A 168 -13.09 -3.24 -7.10
CA LEU A 168 -14.40 -3.20 -7.76
C LEU A 168 -15.18 -1.93 -7.41
N LEU A 169 -15.07 -1.44 -6.18
CA LEU A 169 -15.74 -0.22 -5.73
C LEU A 169 -15.16 1.01 -6.42
N SER A 170 -13.83 1.11 -6.55
CA SER A 170 -13.15 2.16 -7.31
C SER A 170 -13.59 2.17 -8.77
N LEU A 171 -13.77 0.99 -9.39
CA LEU A 171 -14.30 0.87 -10.75
C LEU A 171 -15.79 1.25 -10.86
N LYS A 172 -16.61 0.91 -9.84
CA LYS A 172 -18.02 1.31 -9.79
C LYS A 172 -18.20 2.81 -9.74
N ILE A 173 -17.40 3.48 -8.90
CA ILE A 173 -17.40 4.94 -8.75
C ILE A 173 -17.05 5.60 -10.10
N ARG A 174 -16.09 5.04 -10.84
CA ARG A 174 -15.75 5.50 -12.18
C ARG A 174 -16.90 5.32 -13.19
N ASN A 175 -17.63 4.20 -13.15
CA ASN A 175 -18.63 3.87 -14.16
C ASN A 175 -20.01 4.52 -13.97
N LYS A 176 -20.37 4.94 -12.75
CA LYS A 176 -21.73 5.38 -12.41
C LYS A 176 -21.91 6.91 -12.39
N ILE A 177 -20.83 7.69 -12.51
CA ILE A 177 -20.86 9.12 -12.19
C ILE A 177 -20.60 9.92 -13.46
N ASN A 178 -21.69 10.32 -14.14
CA ASN A 178 -21.69 11.36 -15.16
C ASN A 178 -21.94 12.71 -14.46
N GLY A 179 -20.93 13.56 -14.32
CA GLY A 179 -21.06 15.00 -14.09
C GLY A 179 -20.92 15.55 -12.66
N ASN A 180 -20.36 14.83 -11.68
CA ASN A 180 -20.26 15.35 -10.29
C ASN A 180 -18.88 15.98 -9.96
N ALA A 181 -18.83 16.99 -9.08
CA ALA A 181 -17.58 17.65 -8.68
C ALA A 181 -16.49 16.69 -8.11
N MET A 182 -16.92 15.60 -7.47
CA MET A 182 -16.03 14.57 -6.90
C MET A 182 -15.38 13.67 -7.98
N GLU A 183 -16.03 13.54 -9.15
CA GLU A 183 -15.49 12.90 -10.37
C GLU A 183 -14.33 13.70 -10.93
N THR A 184 -14.53 15.02 -11.05
CA THR A 184 -13.54 15.95 -11.54
C THR A 184 -12.27 15.86 -10.68
N LEU A 185 -12.41 15.77 -9.35
CA LEU A 185 -11.27 15.61 -8.45
C LEU A 185 -10.61 14.24 -8.59
N THR A 186 -11.35 13.14 -8.49
CA THR A 186 -10.75 11.79 -8.50
C THR A 186 -10.07 11.46 -9.83
N VAL A 187 -10.71 11.79 -10.95
CA VAL A 187 -10.15 11.58 -12.30
C VAL A 187 -8.97 12.51 -12.54
N LYS A 188 -9.03 13.79 -12.12
CA LYS A 188 -7.88 14.71 -12.24
C LYS A 188 -6.73 14.33 -11.31
N LEU A 189 -6.99 13.67 -10.18
CA LEU A 189 -5.97 13.29 -9.23
C LEU A 189 -5.30 11.94 -9.52
N ALA A 190 -5.97 11.04 -10.24
CA ALA A 190 -5.46 9.71 -10.56
C ALA A 190 -4.05 9.70 -11.22
N PRO A 191 -3.71 10.59 -12.17
CA PRO A 191 -2.37 10.63 -12.75
C PRO A 191 -1.27 10.97 -11.73
N TYR A 192 -1.62 11.64 -10.63
CA TYR A 192 -0.66 12.03 -9.61
C TYR A 192 -0.45 10.96 -8.54
N THR A 193 -1.22 9.87 -8.50
CA THR A 193 -1.15 8.87 -7.42
C THR A 193 0.26 8.28 -7.25
N LEU A 194 0.94 7.94 -8.35
CA LEU A 194 2.33 7.46 -8.29
C LEU A 194 3.28 8.54 -7.79
N GLY A 195 3.13 9.78 -8.26
CA GLY A 195 3.92 10.91 -7.77
C GLY A 195 3.70 11.16 -6.28
N VAL A 196 2.45 11.09 -5.80
CA VAL A 196 2.11 11.27 -4.37
C VAL A 196 2.75 10.16 -3.57
N TYR A 197 2.62 8.92 -4.04
CA TYR A 197 3.24 7.76 -3.43
C TYR A 197 4.78 7.89 -3.30
N LEU A 198 5.45 8.46 -4.30
CA LEU A 198 6.90 8.70 -4.25
C LEU A 198 7.31 9.89 -3.37
N MET A 199 6.54 10.98 -3.39
CA MET A 199 6.94 12.26 -2.79
C MET A 199 6.50 12.43 -1.34
N HIS A 200 5.36 11.85 -0.93
CA HIS A 200 4.82 12.04 0.41
C HIS A 200 5.78 11.66 1.55
N PRO A 201 6.66 10.63 1.46
CA PRO A 201 7.58 10.31 2.55
C PRO A 201 8.61 11.42 2.81
N PHE A 202 8.99 12.18 1.79
CA PHE A 202 9.89 13.32 1.95
C PHE A 202 9.19 14.48 2.65
N ILE A 203 7.93 14.73 2.30
CA ILE A 203 7.10 15.75 2.97
C ILE A 203 6.89 15.38 4.43
N ILE A 204 6.59 14.11 4.72
CA ILE A 204 6.49 13.57 6.07
C ILE A 204 7.74 13.86 6.88
N ASP A 205 8.93 13.56 6.34
CA ASP A 205 10.17 13.81 7.07
C ASP A 205 10.42 15.29 7.31
N ILE A 206 10.16 16.16 6.32
CA ILE A 206 10.31 17.61 6.46
C ILE A 206 9.39 18.13 7.56
N ILE A 207 8.11 17.75 7.54
CA ILE A 207 7.13 18.18 8.55
C ILE A 207 7.52 17.65 9.94
N ASN A 208 7.95 16.39 10.04
CA ASN A 208 8.36 15.80 11.30
C ASN A 208 9.64 16.44 11.87
N ALA A 209 10.57 16.86 11.02
CA ALA A 209 11.80 17.53 11.46
C ALA A 209 11.56 19.00 11.85
N THR A 210 10.59 19.69 11.23
CA THR A 210 10.48 21.16 11.34
C THR A 210 9.25 21.65 12.10
N ILE A 211 8.12 20.98 11.95
CA ILE A 211 6.81 21.45 12.44
C ILE A 211 6.38 20.65 13.68
N VAL A 212 6.40 19.32 13.62
CA VAL A 212 5.93 18.45 14.72
C VAL A 212 6.56 18.78 16.09
N PRO A 213 7.87 19.08 16.21
CA PRO A 213 8.48 19.41 17.50
C PRO A 213 7.93 20.70 18.14
N LYS A 214 7.29 21.56 17.33
CA LYS A 214 6.74 22.85 17.77
C LYS A 214 5.26 22.78 18.10
N ILE A 215 4.63 21.60 17.97
CA ILE A 215 3.19 21.44 18.17
C ILE A 215 2.88 21.25 19.66
N PRO A 216 1.99 22.09 20.23
CA PRO A 216 1.53 21.92 21.59
C PRO A 216 0.83 20.56 21.82
N ILE A 217 1.07 19.95 22.98
CA ILE A 217 0.52 18.62 23.31
C ILE A 217 -1.01 18.58 23.24
N ASN A 218 -1.69 19.66 23.64
CA ASN A 218 -3.14 19.79 23.59
C ASN A 218 -3.72 19.80 22.16
N MET A 219 -2.89 20.00 21.13
CA MET A 219 -3.31 19.97 19.72
C MET A 219 -2.97 18.66 19.00
N LEU A 220 -2.32 17.69 19.66
CA LEU A 220 -1.86 16.44 19.03
C LEU A 220 -2.98 15.66 18.32
N ALA A 221 -4.16 15.58 18.91
CA ALA A 221 -5.28 14.83 18.31
C ALA A 221 -5.79 15.46 17.02
N ILE A 222 -6.00 16.78 17.02
CA ILE A 222 -6.41 17.54 15.82
C ILE A 222 -5.30 17.52 14.77
N TRP A 223 -4.05 17.61 15.22
CA TRP A 223 -2.88 17.55 14.36
C TRP A 223 -2.81 16.22 13.61
N GLN A 224 -3.05 15.08 14.25
CA GLN A 224 -3.01 13.78 13.56
C GLN A 224 -3.98 13.69 12.37
N VAL A 225 -5.17 14.27 12.50
CA VAL A 225 -6.14 14.34 11.40
C VAL A 225 -5.68 15.35 10.34
N ALA A 226 -5.32 16.56 10.75
CA ALA A 226 -4.87 17.61 9.84
C ALA A 226 -3.62 17.19 9.05
N TYR A 227 -2.69 16.49 9.69
CA TYR A 227 -1.43 16.00 9.14
C TYR A 227 -1.63 15.18 7.87
N ILE A 228 -2.61 14.27 7.87
CA ILE A 228 -2.92 13.43 6.71
C ILE A 228 -3.31 14.29 5.50
N PHE A 229 -4.20 15.27 5.70
CA PHE A 229 -4.65 16.17 4.65
C PHE A 229 -3.54 17.12 4.18
N ILE A 230 -2.75 17.66 5.10
CA ILE A 230 -1.64 18.56 4.80
C ILE A 230 -0.59 17.84 3.93
N VAL A 231 -0.16 16.65 4.34
CA VAL A 231 0.79 15.83 3.58
C VAL A 231 0.26 15.54 2.19
N PHE A 232 -1.01 15.15 2.07
CA PHE A 232 -1.65 14.87 0.78
C PHE A 232 -1.69 16.09 -0.14
N VAL A 233 -2.15 17.23 0.37
CA VAL A 233 -2.25 18.49 -0.41
C VAL A 233 -0.87 18.97 -0.85
N LEU A 234 0.10 18.99 0.07
CA LEU A 234 1.48 19.38 -0.26
C LEU A 234 2.10 18.43 -1.29
N SER A 235 1.81 17.12 -1.22
CA SER A 235 2.28 16.15 -2.21
C SER A 235 1.74 16.48 -3.60
N ILE A 236 0.44 16.78 -3.72
CA ILE A 236 -0.16 17.16 -5.00
C ILE A 236 0.43 18.46 -5.53
N ILE A 237 0.62 19.48 -4.68
CA ILE A 237 1.21 20.76 -5.08
C ILE A 237 2.62 20.54 -5.61
N LEU A 238 3.45 19.80 -4.87
CA LEU A 238 4.83 19.53 -5.27
C LEU A 238 4.91 18.82 -6.62
N ILE A 239 4.06 17.81 -6.85
CA ILE A 239 4.05 17.08 -8.12
C ILE A 239 3.58 17.99 -9.25
N LYS A 240 2.54 18.81 -9.02
CA LYS A 240 2.08 19.76 -10.05
C LYS A 240 3.21 20.71 -10.43
N VAL A 241 3.90 21.30 -9.45
CA VAL A 241 5.07 22.17 -9.68
C VAL A 241 6.17 21.41 -10.45
N ALA A 242 6.48 20.18 -10.06
CA ALA A 242 7.47 19.35 -10.77
C ALA A 242 7.06 19.07 -12.22
N CYS A 243 5.78 18.83 -12.50
CA CYS A 243 5.23 18.62 -13.85
C CYS A 243 5.24 19.89 -14.71
N TYR A 244 5.25 21.09 -14.12
CA TYR A 244 5.44 22.35 -14.85
C TYR A 244 6.88 22.54 -15.32
N GLY A 245 7.86 21.87 -14.69
CA GLY A 245 9.24 21.81 -15.17
C GLY A 245 9.36 20.99 -16.46
N GLN A 246 10.03 21.53 -17.48
CA GLN A 246 10.18 20.90 -18.80
C GLN A 246 10.78 19.48 -18.77
N PHE A 247 11.48 19.11 -17.69
CA PHE A 247 12.13 17.81 -17.53
C PHE A 247 11.14 16.63 -17.33
N PHE A 248 10.05 16.82 -16.58
CA PHE A 248 9.11 15.73 -16.23
C PHE A 248 7.99 15.52 -17.25
N LYS A 249 7.75 16.50 -18.13
CA LYS A 249 6.71 16.44 -19.16
C LYS A 249 6.90 15.28 -20.15
N LYS A 250 8.16 14.81 -20.34
CA LYS A 250 8.51 13.68 -21.22
C LYS A 250 8.37 12.29 -20.60
N VAL A 251 8.29 12.18 -19.27
CA VAL A 251 8.22 10.88 -18.56
C VAL A 251 6.78 10.51 -18.19
N LEU A 252 5.87 11.50 -18.18
CA LEU A 252 4.47 11.34 -17.78
C LEU A 252 3.48 11.30 -18.96
N GLN A 253 3.97 11.40 -20.20
CA GLN A 253 3.20 11.20 -21.44
C GLN A 253 3.57 9.85 -22.05
#